data_AF-A0A2S6AVN7-F1
#
_entry.id   AF-A0A2S6AVN7-F1
#
_cell.length_a   1.000
_cell.length_b   1.000
_cell.length_c   1.000
_cell.angle_alpha   90.00
_cell.angle_beta   90.00
_cell.angle_gamma   90.00
#
_symmetry.space_group_name_H-M   'P 1'
#
loop_
_entity.id
_entity.type
_entity.pdbx_description
1 polymer ?
#
loop_
_entity_poly.entity_id
_entity_poly.type
_entity_poly.pdbx_seq_one_letter_code
_entity_poly.pdbx_strand_id
1 'polypeptide(L)'
;MVALAATGLLAACGGNDSTASSTPTLKPSTTTATVAPAQSAPNSASAAPEPTQEQAPATSTANERPEPAQPNSGDNTQSSAKDQAYLDELKKRGVNPSSPDIAITAANYVCQSKASGASEQEVKTFVNAMAGTDPSFDPQKMSVEQAGQIYIDVATQSYCNK
;
A
#
# COMPACT_ATOMS: atom_id res chain seq x y z
N MET A 1 -44.65 3.49 -34.21
CA MET A 1 -44.04 4.73 -34.72
C MET A 1 -42.91 5.09 -33.76
N VAL A 2 -41.69 4.65 -34.06
CA VAL A 2 -40.59 5.45 -34.67
C VAL A 2 -40.07 6.54 -33.73
N ALA A 3 -38.86 6.33 -33.20
CA ALA A 3 -37.74 7.27 -33.33
C ALA A 3 -36.43 6.59 -32.88
N LEU A 4 -35.63 6.15 -33.87
CA LEU A 4 -34.17 6.08 -33.74
C LEU A 4 -33.61 7.51 -33.76
N ALA A 5 -32.53 7.75 -33.00
CA ALA A 5 -31.46 8.77 -33.13
C ALA A 5 -31.09 9.27 -31.71
N ALA A 6 -29.83 9.49 -31.34
CA ALA A 6 -28.64 9.74 -32.10
C ALA A 6 -27.39 9.23 -31.37
N THR A 7 -26.47 8.69 -32.14
CA THR A 7 -25.04 8.55 -31.81
C THR A 7 -24.46 9.93 -31.50
N GLY A 8 -24.21 10.21 -30.22
CA GLY A 8 -23.38 11.34 -29.78
C GLY A 8 -21.92 10.93 -29.79
N LEU A 9 -21.17 11.34 -30.81
CA LEU A 9 -19.71 11.22 -30.83
C LEU A 9 -19.14 12.06 -29.68
N LEU A 10 -18.54 11.41 -28.67
CA LEU A 10 -17.54 12.06 -27.83
C LEU A 10 -16.26 12.26 -28.65
N ALA A 11 -16.27 13.26 -29.53
CA ALA A 11 -15.05 13.88 -30.03
C ALA A 11 -14.51 14.80 -28.94
N ALA A 12 -13.92 14.18 -27.92
CA ALA A 12 -13.12 14.86 -26.89
C ALA A 12 -11.94 13.97 -26.44
N CYS A 13 -11.26 13.33 -27.40
CA CYS A 13 -9.84 13.00 -27.24
C CYS A 13 -9.07 14.19 -27.79
N GLY A 14 -8.86 15.18 -26.92
CA GLY A 14 -7.94 16.26 -27.18
C GLY A 14 -6.52 15.73 -27.34
N GLY A 15 -5.82 16.27 -28.35
CA GLY A 15 -4.40 16.57 -28.28
C GLY A 15 -3.46 15.39 -28.07
N ASN A 16 -3.20 14.64 -29.13
CA ASN A 16 -1.95 13.92 -29.28
C ASN A 16 -0.81 14.93 -29.53
N ASP A 17 -0.23 15.50 -28.47
CA ASP A 17 1.07 16.19 -28.53
C ASP A 17 1.73 16.28 -27.14
N SER A 18 2.62 15.32 -26.83
CA SER A 18 3.75 15.45 -25.89
C SER A 18 4.65 14.23 -26.03
N THR A 19 5.50 14.29 -27.06
CA THR A 19 6.88 13.77 -27.08
C THR A 19 7.27 12.76 -25.99
N ALA A 20 6.90 11.49 -26.20
CA ALA A 20 7.69 10.37 -25.70
C ALA A 20 9.00 10.28 -26.52
N SER A 21 9.89 11.24 -26.31
CA SER A 21 11.23 11.24 -26.89
C SER A 21 12.24 11.54 -25.80
N SER A 22 12.57 10.50 -25.03
CA SER A 22 13.83 10.35 -24.32
C SER A 22 14.00 8.88 -24.00
N THR A 23 14.45 8.09 -24.98
CA THR A 23 15.25 6.90 -24.68
C THR A 23 16.56 7.39 -24.08
N PRO A 24 16.85 7.19 -22.79
CA PRO A 24 18.21 7.37 -22.31
C PRO A 24 19.07 6.29 -22.97
N THR A 25 19.83 6.68 -24.00
CA THR A 25 20.91 5.86 -24.54
C THR A 25 21.97 5.72 -23.45
N LEU A 26 21.97 4.59 -22.75
CA LEU A 26 23.06 4.18 -21.87
C LEU A 26 24.30 4.00 -22.73
N LYS A 27 25.14 5.03 -22.78
CA LYS A 27 26.48 4.95 -23.37
C LYS A 27 27.34 4.16 -22.38
N PRO A 28 27.90 2.99 -22.75
CA PRO A 28 28.89 2.35 -21.91
C PRO A 28 30.15 3.22 -21.94
N SER A 29 30.44 3.90 -20.83
CA SER A 29 31.76 4.47 -20.61
C SER A 29 32.71 3.30 -20.33
N THR A 30 33.39 2.87 -21.39
CA THR A 30 34.59 2.05 -21.31
C THR A 30 35.67 2.87 -20.60
N THR A 31 35.84 2.67 -19.30
CA THR A 31 37.05 3.13 -18.59
C THR A 31 37.93 1.92 -18.32
N THR A 32 39.03 1.90 -19.05
CA THR A 32 40.14 0.95 -19.03
C THR A 32 40.61 0.65 -17.61
N ALA A 33 40.70 -0.64 -17.27
CA ALA A 33 41.43 -1.10 -16.10
C ALA A 33 42.93 -0.87 -16.30
N THR A 34 43.58 -0.17 -15.37
CA THR A 34 45.03 -0.24 -15.16
C THR A 34 45.28 -0.68 -13.72
N VAL A 35 46.18 -1.65 -13.54
CA VAL A 35 46.40 -2.40 -12.31
C VAL A 35 47.76 -2.03 -11.70
N ALA A 36 47.71 -1.62 -10.42
CA ALA A 36 48.71 -1.77 -9.33
C ALA A 36 50.05 -0.96 -9.36
N PRO A 37 50.85 -0.87 -8.25
CA PRO A 37 50.59 -1.14 -6.81
C PRO A 37 51.10 -0.09 -5.77
N ALA A 38 50.58 -0.23 -4.52
CA ALA A 38 51.21 -0.18 -3.17
C ALA A 38 51.79 1.09 -2.49
N GLN A 39 51.63 1.09 -1.14
CA GLN A 39 52.31 1.82 -0.03
C GLN A 39 51.74 3.21 0.30
N SER A 40 51.41 3.63 1.54
CA SER A 40 51.51 3.10 2.91
C SER A 40 50.51 3.85 3.83
N ALA A 41 50.10 3.24 4.96
CA ALA A 41 49.28 3.80 6.05
C ALA A 41 49.99 4.97 6.81
N PRO A 42 49.46 5.63 7.88
CA PRO A 42 48.28 5.32 8.73
C PRO A 42 47.46 6.56 9.24
N ASN A 43 46.53 6.30 10.17
CA ASN A 43 46.02 7.15 11.26
C ASN A 43 44.61 7.78 11.21
N SER A 44 43.86 7.38 12.24
CA SER A 44 42.93 8.16 13.09
C SER A 44 41.46 8.29 12.68
N ALA A 45 40.65 7.50 13.39
CA ALA A 45 39.38 7.84 14.05
C ALA A 45 38.61 9.09 13.58
N SER A 46 37.34 8.91 13.22
CA SER A 46 36.23 9.51 13.98
C SER A 46 34.88 9.04 13.42
N ALA A 47 33.85 9.20 14.24
CA ALA A 47 32.48 8.76 14.10
C ALA A 47 31.76 9.20 12.82
N ALA A 48 30.68 8.48 12.52
CA ALA A 48 29.63 8.87 11.58
C ALA A 48 29.09 10.29 11.85
N PRO A 49 28.51 10.92 10.83
CA PRO A 49 27.10 11.32 10.98
C PRO A 49 26.21 10.80 9.85
N GLU A 50 25.02 10.36 10.24
CA GLU A 50 23.83 10.21 9.39
C GLU A 50 23.56 11.48 8.56
N PRO A 51 23.05 11.36 7.33
CA PRO A 51 22.46 12.50 6.65
C PRO A 51 21.14 12.88 7.33
N THR A 52 21.17 14.02 8.02
CA THR A 52 20.03 14.82 8.46
C THR A 52 18.94 14.86 7.38
N GLN A 53 17.73 14.41 7.75
CA GLN A 53 16.52 14.68 6.99
C GLN A 53 16.13 16.14 7.23
N GLU A 54 16.32 16.96 6.20
CA GLU A 54 15.92 18.36 6.20
C GLU A 54 14.39 18.45 6.05
N GLN A 55 13.71 18.79 7.15
CA GLN A 55 12.26 18.91 7.20
C GLN A 55 11.86 20.33 6.73
N ALA A 56 11.32 20.44 5.52
CA ALA A 56 10.72 21.68 5.05
C ALA A 56 9.36 21.93 5.76
N PRO A 57 9.02 23.18 6.16
CA PRO A 57 7.74 23.47 6.80
C PRO A 57 6.62 23.55 5.76
N ALA A 58 5.69 22.60 5.76
CA ALA A 58 4.45 22.70 4.98
C ALA A 58 3.42 23.50 5.78
N THR A 59 3.10 24.69 5.28
CA THR A 59 2.03 25.56 5.76
C THR A 59 0.66 24.91 5.52
N SER A 60 -0.16 24.88 6.56
CA SER A 60 -1.50 24.28 6.58
C SER A 60 -2.45 24.91 5.57
N THR A 61 -2.97 24.08 4.67
CA THR A 61 -4.35 24.19 4.21
C THR A 61 -5.03 22.89 4.60
N ALA A 62 -6.14 22.99 5.33
CA ALA A 62 -6.90 21.85 5.80
C ALA A 62 -7.39 21.04 4.58
N ASN A 63 -6.67 19.98 4.26
CA ASN A 63 -7.14 18.94 3.35
C ASN A 63 -8.20 18.14 4.12
N GLU A 64 -9.40 17.99 3.54
CA GLU A 64 -10.38 16.95 3.92
C GLU A 64 -9.87 15.52 3.61
N ARG A 65 -8.54 15.33 3.63
CA ARG A 65 -7.92 14.02 3.44
C ARG A 65 -7.98 13.33 4.80
N PRO A 66 -8.52 12.10 4.88
CA PRO A 66 -8.43 11.30 6.09
C PRO A 66 -6.98 11.32 6.60
N GLU A 67 -6.83 11.63 7.89
CA GLU A 67 -5.53 11.70 8.55
C GLU A 67 -4.79 10.37 8.31
N PRO A 68 -3.47 10.39 7.99
CA PRO A 68 -2.73 9.17 7.78
C PRO A 68 -2.82 8.28 9.03
N ALA A 69 -3.41 7.09 8.88
CA ALA A 69 -3.46 6.10 9.94
C ALA A 69 -2.06 5.86 10.49
N GLN A 70 -1.84 6.20 11.76
CA GLN A 70 -0.55 6.03 12.42
C GLN A 70 -0.29 4.51 12.55
N PRO A 71 0.86 3.98 12.08
CA PRO A 71 1.18 2.58 12.25
C PRO A 71 1.52 2.31 13.73
N ASN A 72 0.59 1.66 14.44
CA ASN A 72 0.79 1.32 15.83
C ASN A 72 1.80 0.17 15.94
N SER A 73 3.00 0.45 16.45
CA SER A 73 4.06 -0.53 16.68
C SER A 73 3.77 -1.29 17.98
N GLY A 74 2.85 -2.26 17.94
CA GLY A 74 2.50 -3.12 19.07
C GLY A 74 3.36 -4.38 19.14
N ASP A 75 3.77 -4.74 20.35
CA ASP A 75 4.60 -5.90 20.72
C ASP A 75 4.21 -7.20 19.98
N ASN A 76 5.14 -7.73 19.15
CA ASN A 76 4.89 -8.73 18.11
C ASN A 76 4.65 -10.17 18.62
N THR A 77 4.85 -10.43 19.91
CA THR A 77 4.91 -11.81 20.43
C THR A 77 3.53 -12.41 20.70
N GLN A 78 2.59 -11.61 21.21
CA GLN A 78 1.17 -12.00 21.30
C GLN A 78 0.46 -11.87 19.95
N SER A 79 0.98 -11.02 19.05
CA SER A 79 0.47 -10.83 17.71
C SER A 79 0.50 -12.12 16.92
N SER A 80 1.60 -12.89 16.93
CA SER A 80 1.75 -14.04 16.02
C SER A 80 0.63 -15.11 16.11
N ALA A 81 0.18 -15.47 17.31
CA ALA A 81 -0.91 -16.46 17.47
C ALA A 81 -2.28 -15.89 17.06
N LYS A 82 -2.52 -14.61 17.38
CA LYS A 82 -3.74 -13.87 17.03
C LYS A 82 -3.81 -13.60 15.52
N ASP A 83 -2.69 -13.24 14.93
CA ASP A 83 -2.47 -13.03 13.51
C ASP A 83 -2.75 -14.31 12.73
N GLN A 84 -2.20 -15.45 13.19
CA GLN A 84 -2.46 -16.75 12.58
C GLN A 84 -3.94 -17.15 12.68
N ALA A 85 -4.59 -16.95 13.83
CA ALA A 85 -6.01 -17.24 14.00
C ALA A 85 -6.88 -16.40 13.05
N TYR A 86 -6.54 -15.12 12.89
CA TYR A 86 -7.21 -14.23 11.96
C TYR A 86 -7.05 -14.67 10.50
N LEU A 87 -5.83 -15.02 10.08
CA LEU A 87 -5.56 -15.51 8.72
C LEU A 87 -6.27 -16.85 8.43
N ASP A 88 -6.35 -17.73 9.42
CA ASP A 88 -7.07 -19.00 9.31
C ASP A 88 -8.58 -18.79 9.14
N GLU A 89 -9.18 -17.86 9.90
CA GLU A 89 -10.59 -17.49 9.76
C GLU A 89 -10.90 -16.82 8.41
N LEU A 90 -10.00 -15.98 7.88
CA LEU A 90 -10.13 -15.47 6.51
C LEU A 90 -10.15 -16.61 5.50
N LYS A 91 -9.21 -17.56 5.64
CA LYS A 91 -9.05 -18.69 4.73
C LYS A 91 -10.28 -19.60 4.75
N LYS A 92 -10.85 -19.88 5.93
CA LYS A 92 -12.11 -20.64 6.08
C LYS A 92 -13.27 -19.99 5.33
N ARG A 93 -13.27 -18.67 5.20
CA ARG A 93 -14.28 -17.90 4.46
C ARG A 93 -13.95 -17.68 2.99
N GLY A 94 -12.89 -18.31 2.48
CA GLY A 94 -12.49 -18.26 1.08
C GLY A 94 -11.63 -17.06 0.70
N VAL A 95 -11.19 -16.26 1.68
CA VAL A 95 -10.25 -15.15 1.48
C VAL A 95 -8.86 -15.64 1.85
N ASN A 96 -7.98 -15.76 0.86
CA ASN A 96 -6.60 -16.22 1.08
C ASN A 96 -5.62 -15.12 0.65
N PRO A 97 -5.25 -14.19 1.55
CA PRO A 97 -4.33 -13.11 1.23
C PRO A 97 -2.99 -13.66 0.75
N SER A 98 -2.43 -13.09 -0.32
CA SER A 98 -1.07 -13.42 -0.78
C SER A 98 -0.02 -12.94 0.22
N SER A 99 -0.31 -11.82 0.88
CA SER A 99 0.58 -11.15 1.81
C SER A 99 -0.10 -11.08 3.18
N PRO A 100 0.28 -11.97 4.13
CA PRO A 100 -0.33 -12.00 5.45
C PRO A 100 -0.16 -10.67 6.19
N ASP A 101 0.99 -9.99 6.06
CA ASP A 101 1.25 -8.69 6.69
C ASP A 101 0.25 -7.60 6.29
N ILE A 102 -0.21 -7.60 5.03
CA ILE A 102 -1.23 -6.66 4.54
C ILE A 102 -2.57 -6.97 5.22
N ALA A 103 -2.92 -8.24 5.34
CA ALA A 103 -4.14 -8.67 6.02
C ALA A 103 -4.12 -8.33 7.51
N ILE A 104 -2.96 -8.45 8.17
CA ILE A 104 -2.77 -8.03 9.57
C ILE A 104 -2.87 -6.51 9.70
N THR A 105 -2.26 -5.75 8.78
CA THR A 105 -2.39 -4.29 8.73
C THR A 105 -3.86 -3.87 8.58
N ALA A 106 -4.61 -4.57 7.72
CA ALA A 106 -6.05 -4.38 7.57
C ALA A 106 -6.81 -4.58 8.88
N ALA A 107 -6.54 -5.68 9.58
CA ALA A 107 -7.18 -6.00 10.84
C ALA A 107 -6.91 -4.94 11.91
N ASN A 108 -5.64 -4.51 12.03
CA ASN A 108 -5.25 -3.43 12.94
C ASN A 108 -5.96 -2.12 12.60
N TYR A 109 -6.06 -1.76 11.31
CA TYR A 109 -6.79 -0.58 10.89
C TYR A 109 -8.28 -0.67 11.27
N VAL A 110 -8.95 -1.78 11.00
CA VAL A 110 -10.37 -1.99 11.40
C VAL A 110 -10.56 -1.76 12.89
N CYS A 111 -9.68 -2.30 13.74
CA CYS A 111 -9.80 -2.15 15.18
C CYS A 111 -9.53 -0.72 15.64
N GLN A 112 -8.54 -0.04 15.06
CA GLN A 112 -8.26 1.37 15.34
C GLN A 112 -9.43 2.26 14.89
N SER A 113 -9.93 2.09 13.67
CA SER A 113 -11.08 2.82 13.15
C SER A 113 -12.32 2.65 14.02
N LYS A 114 -12.57 1.44 14.53
CA LYS A 114 -13.66 1.19 15.49
C LYS A 114 -13.44 1.89 16.83
N ALA A 115 -12.22 1.85 17.36
CA ALA A 115 -11.88 2.52 18.62
C ALA A 115 -11.99 4.06 18.50
N SER A 116 -11.64 4.61 17.34
CA SER A 116 -11.69 6.04 17.04
C SER A 116 -13.07 6.54 16.59
N GLY A 117 -14.06 5.65 16.44
CA GLY A 117 -15.40 6.01 15.97
C GLY A 117 -15.46 6.43 14.49
N ALA A 118 -14.52 5.97 13.67
CA ALA A 118 -14.50 6.24 12.23
C ALA A 118 -15.73 5.61 11.54
N SER A 119 -16.11 6.19 10.39
CA SER A 119 -17.27 5.73 9.65
C SER A 119 -17.05 4.34 9.05
N GLU A 120 -18.08 3.49 9.07
CA GLU A 120 -18.00 2.13 8.50
C GLU A 120 -17.68 2.16 7.00
N GLN A 121 -18.10 3.23 6.31
CA GLN A 121 -17.82 3.45 4.89
C GLN A 121 -16.33 3.68 4.60
N GLU A 122 -15.64 4.40 5.49
CA GLU A 122 -14.19 4.61 5.39
C GLU A 122 -13.45 3.28 5.54
N VAL A 123 -13.83 2.49 6.55
CA VAL A 123 -13.27 1.17 6.80
C VAL A 123 -13.47 0.24 5.61
N LYS A 124 -14.70 0.19 5.07
CA LYS A 124 -15.02 -0.56 3.86
C LYS A 124 -14.19 -0.12 2.67
N THR A 125 -14.01 1.17 2.46
CA THR A 125 -13.22 1.69 1.34
C THR A 125 -11.78 1.22 1.41
N PHE A 126 -11.15 1.32 2.57
CA PHE A 126 -9.77 0.88 2.78
C PHE A 126 -9.62 -0.63 2.60
N VAL A 127 -10.51 -1.42 3.20
CA VAL A 127 -10.41 -2.88 3.17
C VAL A 127 -10.77 -3.45 1.79
N ASN A 128 -11.74 -2.88 1.08
CA ASN A 128 -12.03 -3.24 -0.31
C ASN A 128 -10.83 -2.93 -1.21
N ALA A 129 -10.16 -1.79 -1.01
CA ALA A 129 -8.96 -1.47 -1.77
C ALA A 129 -7.85 -2.51 -1.55
N MET A 130 -7.60 -2.93 -0.31
CA MET A 130 -6.63 -3.99 -0.03
C MET A 130 -7.04 -5.36 -0.60
N ALA A 131 -8.32 -5.72 -0.51
CA ALA A 131 -8.81 -6.97 -1.07
C ALA A 131 -8.67 -7.00 -2.59
N GLY A 132 -8.93 -5.87 -3.27
CA GLY A 132 -8.84 -5.77 -4.73
C GLY A 132 -7.41 -5.69 -5.28
N THR A 133 -6.44 -5.25 -4.48
CA THR A 133 -5.02 -5.21 -4.87
C THR A 133 -4.26 -6.50 -4.56
N ASP A 134 -4.88 -7.45 -3.84
CA ASP A 134 -4.24 -8.72 -3.52
C ASP A 134 -4.08 -9.60 -4.78
N PRO A 135 -2.88 -10.10 -5.10
CA PRO A 135 -2.65 -10.94 -6.27
C PRO A 135 -3.44 -12.26 -6.30
N SER A 136 -3.87 -12.76 -5.13
CA SER A 136 -4.68 -13.98 -4.98
C SER A 136 -6.17 -13.69 -5.07
N PHE A 137 -6.58 -12.42 -5.16
CA PHE A 137 -7.98 -12.06 -5.31
C PHE A 137 -8.50 -12.46 -6.69
N ASP A 138 -9.63 -13.18 -6.70
CA ASP A 138 -10.29 -13.66 -7.89
C ASP A 138 -11.73 -13.11 -7.96
N PRO A 139 -11.99 -12.07 -8.78
CA PRO A 139 -13.30 -11.44 -8.88
C PRO A 139 -14.39 -12.37 -9.43
N GLN A 140 -14.03 -13.51 -10.04
CA GLN A 140 -15.00 -14.51 -10.48
C GLN A 140 -15.49 -15.40 -9.33
N LYS A 141 -14.71 -15.52 -8.25
CA LYS A 141 -15.08 -16.33 -7.06
C LYS A 141 -15.78 -15.50 -6.00
N MET A 142 -15.42 -14.23 -5.87
CA MET A 142 -15.96 -13.33 -4.85
C MET A 142 -15.84 -11.87 -5.28
N SER A 143 -16.86 -11.05 -5.05
CA SER A 143 -16.74 -9.61 -5.29
C SER A 143 -15.79 -8.96 -4.29
N VAL A 144 -15.19 -7.83 -4.66
CA VAL A 144 -14.26 -7.11 -3.79
C VAL A 144 -14.96 -6.60 -2.54
N GLU A 145 -16.23 -6.18 -2.66
CA GLU A 145 -17.03 -5.75 -1.50
C GLU A 145 -17.32 -6.91 -0.55
N GLN A 146 -17.57 -8.11 -1.09
CA GLN A 146 -17.79 -9.29 -0.26
C GLN A 146 -16.50 -9.71 0.44
N ALA A 147 -15.36 -9.70 -0.27
CA ALA A 147 -14.06 -9.98 0.33
C ALA A 147 -13.75 -8.97 1.43
N GLY A 148 -13.91 -7.67 1.17
CA GLY A 148 -13.63 -6.64 2.17
C GLY A 148 -14.58 -6.71 3.37
N GLN A 149 -15.83 -7.08 3.18
CA GLN A 149 -16.75 -7.35 4.29
C GLN A 149 -16.26 -8.52 5.15
N ILE A 150 -15.74 -9.60 4.55
CA ILE A 150 -15.17 -10.74 5.28
C ILE A 150 -13.98 -10.29 6.14
N TYR A 151 -13.07 -9.49 5.58
CA TYR A 151 -11.96 -8.91 6.33
C TYR A 151 -12.44 -8.13 7.57
N ILE A 152 -13.44 -7.25 7.40
CA ILE A 152 -13.99 -6.43 8.51
C ILE A 152 -14.66 -7.30 9.57
N ASP A 153 -15.47 -8.27 9.15
CA ASP A 153 -16.19 -9.17 10.04
C ASP A 153 -15.22 -10.03 10.86
N VAL A 154 -14.27 -10.69 10.19
CA VAL A 154 -13.29 -11.55 10.86
C VAL A 154 -12.41 -10.71 11.79
N ALA A 155 -11.99 -9.52 11.37
CA ALA A 155 -11.23 -8.61 12.22
C ALA A 155 -12.04 -8.20 13.45
N THR A 156 -13.30 -7.81 13.26
CA THR A 156 -14.19 -7.41 14.35
C THR A 156 -14.45 -8.54 15.35
N GLN A 157 -14.68 -9.77 14.88
CA GLN A 157 -15.05 -10.89 15.73
C GLN A 157 -13.85 -11.53 16.42
N SER A 158 -12.74 -11.69 15.70
CA SER A 158 -11.61 -12.52 16.15
C SER A 158 -10.34 -11.73 16.47
N TYR A 159 -10.22 -10.48 16.00
CA TYR A 159 -8.99 -9.70 16.12
C TYR A 159 -9.16 -8.47 17.02
N CYS A 160 -10.24 -7.71 16.96
CA CYS A 160 -10.38 -6.48 17.76
C CYS A 160 -10.65 -6.71 19.25
N ASN A 161 -11.14 -7.90 19.61
CA ASN A 161 -11.58 -8.25 20.96
C ASN A 161 -10.66 -9.26 21.66
N LYS A 162 -9.47 -9.51 21.10
CA LYS A 162 -8.43 -10.41 21.63
C LYS A 162 -7.23 -9.61 22.09
#